data_AF-A0A954DD93-F1
#
_entry.id   AF-A0A954DD93-F1
#
_cell.length_a   1.000
_cell.length_b   1.000
_cell.length_c   1.000
_cell.angle_alpha   90.00
_cell.angle_beta   90.00
_cell.angle_gamma   90.00
#
_symmetry.space_group_name_H-M   'P 1'
#
loop_
_entity.id
_entity.type
_entity.pdbx_description
1 polymer ?
#
loop_
_entity_poly.entity_id
_entity_poly.type
_entity_poly.pdbx_seq_one_letter_code
_entity_poly.pdbx_strand_id
1 'polypeptide(L)'
;MDDFEKLHWAARIDHAKFPFLLLVFEWSDKRQHIGMYQRDMPDLRSAFVNREQTPHKGQDHIVRVDAMPGLRLAAACEGLANAVYAACDIAAMFAHRASKRLFAGSFNGIRGQIAKGIVNADEWFGGAANLKWYARVRELRTEWTHHSTVFIGGPDTCGEPQIVVKPLRRQSDRVVLPERALLRVQDLLDWSAQAIRVVDRFGLAVYLRYVLPQLNLDDAIWDLVRDEQGFPLLEDNRVQTSQTTIRDYLWRAGFEV
;
A
#
# COMPACT_ATOMS: atom_id res chain seq x y z
N MET A 1 -1.03 18.44 5.59
CA MET A 1 -0.27 17.20 5.83
C MET A 1 -1.28 16.07 5.97
N ASP A 2 -1.17 15.04 5.13
CA ASP A 2 -2.03 13.85 5.23
C ASP A 2 -1.66 12.96 6.44
N ASP A 3 -2.50 11.98 6.79
CA ASP A 3 -2.28 11.13 7.97
C ASP A 3 -0.92 10.41 7.94
N PHE A 4 -0.46 10.00 6.75
CA PHE A 4 0.80 9.29 6.59
C PHE A 4 2.00 10.22 6.66
N GLU A 5 1.93 11.40 6.06
CA GLU A 5 2.98 12.42 6.17
C GLU A 5 3.20 12.80 7.64
N LYS A 6 2.13 12.93 8.44
CA LYS A 6 2.22 13.14 9.89
C LYS A 6 2.95 11.99 10.57
N LEU A 7 2.53 10.76 10.31
CA LEU A 7 3.13 9.54 10.87
C LEU A 7 4.61 9.43 10.48
N HIS A 8 4.95 9.64 9.21
CA HIS A 8 6.29 9.56 8.67
C HIS A 8 7.22 10.64 9.23
N TRP A 9 6.69 11.86 9.44
CA TRP A 9 7.42 12.92 10.11
C TRP A 9 7.72 12.56 11.57
N ALA A 10 6.68 12.17 12.32
CA ALA A 10 6.79 11.84 13.73
C ALA A 10 7.65 10.59 13.97
N ALA A 11 7.67 9.65 13.02
CA ALA A 11 8.48 8.45 13.10
C ALA A 11 9.98 8.76 13.20
N ARG A 12 10.45 9.93 12.74
CA ARG A 12 11.87 10.34 12.79
C ARG A 12 12.43 10.51 14.21
N ILE A 13 11.55 10.58 15.20
CA ILE A 13 11.89 10.82 16.59
C ILE A 13 12.24 9.48 17.26
N ASP A 14 13.35 9.44 18.00
CA ASP A 14 13.67 8.36 18.94
C ASP A 14 13.72 6.93 18.34
N HIS A 15 14.21 6.76 17.11
CA HIS A 15 14.42 5.43 16.52
C HIS A 15 15.27 4.48 17.39
N ALA A 16 16.19 5.02 18.17
CA ALA A 16 17.00 4.23 19.11
C ALA A 16 16.13 3.60 20.22
N LYS A 17 15.10 4.31 20.68
CA LYS A 17 14.15 3.85 21.71
C LYS A 17 13.01 3.03 21.10
N PHE A 18 12.61 3.36 19.87
CA PHE A 18 11.54 2.69 19.13
C PHE A 18 12.00 2.23 17.75
N PRO A 19 12.82 1.15 17.65
CA PRO A 19 13.36 0.68 16.37
C PRO A 19 12.29 0.29 15.35
N PHE A 20 11.09 -0.06 15.81
CA PHE A 20 9.97 -0.37 14.93
C PHE A 20 9.45 0.83 14.13
N LEU A 21 9.81 2.07 14.49
CA LEU A 21 9.48 3.26 13.69
C LEU A 21 10.16 3.24 12.31
N LEU A 22 11.25 2.48 12.15
CA LEU A 22 11.88 2.27 10.84
C LEU A 22 10.93 1.60 9.82
N LEU A 23 9.95 0.82 10.29
CA LEU A 23 8.93 0.21 9.44
C LEU A 23 8.07 1.27 8.73
N VAL A 24 7.94 2.48 9.29
CA VAL A 24 7.20 3.57 8.65
C VAL A 24 7.92 4.05 7.37
N PHE A 25 9.26 4.00 7.32
CA PHE A 25 10.02 4.32 6.11
C PHE A 25 9.92 3.21 5.05
N GLU A 26 9.98 1.95 5.46
CA GLU A 26 9.75 0.81 4.56
C GLU A 26 8.33 0.86 3.97
N TRP A 27 7.35 1.25 4.78
CA TRP A 27 6.00 1.49 4.31
C TRP A 27 5.94 2.67 3.32
N SER A 28 6.65 3.77 3.58
CA SER A 28 6.72 4.91 2.65
C SER A 28 7.21 4.48 1.26
N ASP A 29 8.22 3.63 1.17
CA ASP A 29 8.69 3.04 -0.10
C ASP A 29 7.57 2.26 -0.82
N LYS A 30 6.82 1.42 -0.11
CA LYS A 30 5.69 0.69 -0.71
C LYS A 30 4.56 1.63 -1.13
N ARG A 31 4.29 2.69 -0.37
CA ARG A 31 3.30 3.72 -0.72
C ARG A 31 3.70 4.46 -2.01
N GLN A 32 4.99 4.77 -2.19
CA GLN A 32 5.49 5.36 -3.43
C GLN A 32 5.31 4.43 -4.63
N HIS A 33 5.63 3.15 -4.48
CA HIS A 33 5.36 2.15 -5.54
C HIS A 33 3.88 2.08 -5.91
N ILE A 34 2.97 2.06 -4.91
CA ILE A 34 1.52 2.09 -5.17
C ILE A 34 1.15 3.34 -5.97
N GLY A 35 1.66 4.52 -5.57
CA GLY A 35 1.40 5.78 -6.27
C GLY A 35 1.89 5.80 -7.71
N MET A 36 3.09 5.23 -7.98
CA MET A 36 3.60 5.07 -9.35
C MET A 36 2.69 4.19 -10.19
N TYR A 37 2.30 3.02 -9.69
CA TYR A 37 1.38 2.14 -10.41
C TYR A 37 0.02 2.78 -10.64
N GLN A 38 -0.55 3.48 -9.66
CA GLN A 38 -1.83 4.19 -9.82
C GLN A 38 -1.77 5.27 -10.90
N ARG A 39 -0.63 5.95 -11.02
CA ARG A 39 -0.39 6.97 -12.05
C ARG A 39 -0.25 6.38 -13.44
N ASP A 40 0.47 5.27 -13.57
CA ASP A 40 0.83 4.70 -14.88
C ASP A 40 -0.26 3.76 -15.44
N MET A 41 -1.07 3.13 -14.57
CA MET A 41 -2.07 2.14 -14.99
C MET A 41 -3.07 2.64 -16.06
N PRO A 42 -3.59 3.88 -15.99
CA PRO A 42 -4.48 4.41 -17.02
C PRO A 42 -3.86 4.36 -18.43
N ASP A 43 -2.61 4.79 -18.56
CA ASP A 43 -1.91 4.80 -19.85
C ASP A 43 -1.61 3.37 -20.34
N LEU A 44 -1.25 2.47 -19.42
CA LEU A 44 -1.04 1.05 -19.74
C LEU A 44 -2.35 0.36 -20.20
N ARG A 45 -3.48 0.71 -19.59
CA ARG A 45 -4.82 0.24 -20.02
C ARG A 45 -5.13 0.74 -21.42
N SER A 46 -4.96 2.03 -21.68
CA SER A 46 -5.20 2.61 -23.02
C SER A 46 -4.30 1.99 -24.08
N ALA A 47 -3.02 1.77 -23.78
CA ALA A 47 -2.08 1.09 -24.69
C ALA A 47 -2.51 -0.36 -24.98
N PHE A 48 -3.02 -1.09 -23.99
CA PHE A 48 -3.53 -2.44 -24.21
C PHE A 48 -4.77 -2.46 -25.09
N VAL A 49 -5.74 -1.58 -24.85
CA VAL A 49 -6.99 -1.51 -25.64
C VAL A 49 -6.68 -1.14 -27.09
N ASN A 50 -5.78 -0.17 -27.31
CA ASN A 50 -5.44 0.37 -28.62
C ASN A 50 -4.27 -0.36 -29.31
N ARG A 51 -3.87 -1.54 -28.82
CA ARG A 51 -2.74 -2.29 -29.38
C ARG A 51 -3.01 -2.69 -30.83
N GLU A 52 -1.94 -2.81 -31.62
CA GLU A 52 -2.04 -3.23 -33.00
C GLU A 52 -2.58 -4.67 -33.10
N GLN A 53 -3.55 -4.85 -34.00
CA GLN A 53 -4.18 -6.13 -34.29
C GLN A 53 -4.21 -6.34 -35.80
N THR A 54 -3.58 -7.41 -36.28
CA THR A 54 -3.53 -7.75 -37.71
C THR A 54 -4.06 -9.15 -37.94
N PRO A 55 -5.05 -9.35 -38.84
CA PRO A 55 -5.52 -10.68 -39.19
C PRO A 55 -4.38 -11.54 -39.76
N HIS A 56 -4.38 -12.83 -39.42
CA HIS A 56 -3.43 -13.78 -39.99
C HIS A 56 -3.76 -14.02 -41.46
N LYS A 57 -2.75 -13.95 -42.33
CA LYS A 57 -2.91 -14.18 -43.76
C LYS A 57 -3.52 -15.57 -44.02
N GLY A 58 -4.70 -15.60 -44.66
CA GLY A 58 -5.40 -16.83 -45.04
C GLY A 58 -6.18 -17.52 -43.92
N GLN A 59 -6.22 -16.94 -42.70
CA GLN A 59 -6.98 -17.46 -41.56
C GLN A 59 -7.57 -16.30 -40.76
N ASP A 60 -8.66 -15.72 -41.24
CA ASP A 60 -9.27 -14.50 -40.69
C ASP A 60 -9.76 -14.63 -39.24
N HIS A 61 -9.92 -15.87 -38.74
CA HIS A 61 -10.26 -16.14 -37.34
C HIS A 61 -9.06 -16.06 -36.39
N ILE A 62 -7.83 -15.96 -36.90
CA ILE A 62 -6.61 -15.81 -36.09
C ILE A 62 -6.14 -14.36 -36.23
N VAL A 63 -5.96 -13.70 -35.09
CA VAL A 63 -5.46 -12.32 -35.02
C VAL A 63 -4.07 -12.32 -34.38
N ARG A 64 -3.11 -11.68 -35.05
CA ARG A 64 -1.80 -11.35 -34.48
C ARG A 64 -1.93 -10.06 -33.71
N VAL A 65 -1.42 -10.06 -32.48
CA VAL A 65 -1.49 -8.89 -31.59
C VAL A 65 -0.10 -8.57 -31.07
N ASP A 66 0.21 -7.29 -30.91
CA ASP A 66 1.38 -6.89 -30.11
C ASP A 66 1.15 -7.30 -28.66
N ALA A 67 2.01 -8.19 -28.16
CA ALA A 67 1.91 -8.72 -26.80
C ALA A 67 2.44 -7.73 -25.73
N MET A 68 3.27 -6.76 -26.12
CA MET A 68 3.99 -5.91 -25.17
C MET A 68 3.08 -5.07 -24.26
N PRO A 69 2.00 -4.43 -24.76
CA PRO A 69 1.06 -3.71 -23.90
C PRO A 69 0.41 -4.62 -22.84
N GLY A 70 0.08 -5.87 -23.21
CA GLY A 70 -0.50 -6.85 -22.29
C GLY A 70 0.47 -7.29 -21.20
N LEU A 71 1.72 -7.54 -21.56
CA LEU A 71 2.78 -7.90 -20.60
C LEU A 71 3.06 -6.76 -19.60
N ARG A 72 3.14 -5.52 -20.08
CA ARG A 72 3.37 -4.34 -19.21
C ARG A 72 2.21 -4.12 -18.24
N LEU A 73 0.97 -4.22 -18.72
CA LEU A 73 -0.21 -4.08 -17.87
C LEU A 73 -0.30 -5.22 -16.84
N ALA A 74 0.02 -6.46 -17.23
CA ALA A 74 0.10 -7.59 -16.32
C ALA A 74 1.13 -7.36 -15.20
N ALA A 75 2.34 -6.93 -15.57
CA ALA A 75 3.41 -6.65 -14.63
C ALA A 75 3.06 -5.51 -13.66
N ALA A 76 2.40 -4.45 -14.14
CA ALA A 76 1.93 -3.37 -13.28
C ALA A 76 0.84 -3.85 -12.30
N CYS A 77 -0.08 -4.69 -12.75
CA CYS A 77 -1.12 -5.29 -11.89
C CYS A 77 -0.52 -6.20 -10.81
N GLU A 78 0.46 -7.04 -11.17
CA GLU A 78 1.21 -7.86 -10.22
C GLU A 78 1.98 -7.00 -9.21
N GLY A 79 2.72 -6.00 -9.70
CA GLY A 79 3.49 -5.07 -8.88
C GLY A 79 2.61 -4.32 -7.88
N LEU A 80 1.46 -3.83 -8.33
CA LEU A 80 0.49 -3.13 -7.48
C LEU A 80 -0.08 -4.04 -6.39
N ALA A 81 -0.50 -5.26 -6.74
CA ALA A 81 -1.02 -6.22 -5.75
C ALA A 81 0.03 -6.58 -4.69
N ASN A 82 1.29 -6.77 -5.11
CA ASN A 82 2.43 -7.01 -4.20
C ASN A 82 2.72 -5.81 -3.30
N ALA A 83 2.73 -4.59 -3.85
CA ALA A 83 3.00 -3.37 -3.09
C ALA A 83 1.91 -3.11 -2.04
N VAL A 84 0.63 -3.27 -2.39
CA VAL A 84 -0.49 -3.15 -1.45
C VAL A 84 -0.39 -4.19 -0.34
N TYR A 85 -0.15 -5.45 -0.69
CA TYR A 85 0.04 -6.53 0.29
C TYR A 85 1.17 -6.20 1.28
N ALA A 86 2.33 -5.78 0.77
CA ALA A 86 3.49 -5.45 1.58
C ALA A 86 3.24 -4.25 2.50
N ALA A 87 2.63 -3.17 2.00
CA ALA A 87 2.29 -2.00 2.82
C ALA A 87 1.38 -2.38 4.01
N CYS A 88 0.37 -3.22 3.76
CA CYS A 88 -0.53 -3.71 4.81
C CYS A 88 0.21 -4.53 5.87
N ASP A 89 1.08 -5.45 5.46
CA ASP A 89 1.81 -6.30 6.41
C ASP A 89 2.86 -5.52 7.20
N ILE A 90 3.56 -4.57 6.59
CA ILE A 90 4.50 -3.68 7.29
C ILE A 90 3.77 -2.87 8.36
N ALA A 91 2.60 -2.30 8.02
CA ALA A 91 1.78 -1.58 8.99
C ALA A 91 1.26 -2.48 10.12
N ALA A 92 0.92 -3.73 9.84
CA ALA A 92 0.54 -4.70 10.87
C ALA A 92 1.73 -5.05 11.79
N MET A 93 2.94 -5.20 11.24
CA MET A 93 4.15 -5.41 12.03
C MET A 93 4.47 -4.20 12.91
N PHE A 94 4.31 -2.99 12.38
CA PHE A 94 4.42 -1.74 13.14
C PHE A 94 3.44 -1.74 14.31
N ALA A 95 2.15 -1.99 14.03
CA ALA A 95 1.11 -2.03 15.04
C ALA A 95 1.36 -3.08 16.11
N HIS A 96 1.72 -4.30 15.72
CA HIS A 96 2.06 -5.38 16.64
C HIS A 96 3.18 -5.00 17.61
N ARG A 97 4.23 -4.31 17.13
CA ARG A 97 5.36 -3.89 17.96
C ARG A 97 5.01 -2.70 18.85
N ALA A 98 4.39 -1.67 18.28
CA ALA A 98 3.99 -0.46 19.01
C ALA A 98 2.99 -0.77 20.13
N SER A 99 2.01 -1.63 19.87
CA SER A 99 0.94 -1.97 20.80
C SER A 99 1.28 -3.13 21.75
N LYS A 100 2.56 -3.52 21.86
CA LYS A 100 3.01 -4.68 22.67
C LYS A 100 2.19 -5.96 22.41
N ARG A 101 1.98 -6.27 21.12
CA ARG A 101 1.29 -7.47 20.60
C ARG A 101 -0.24 -7.51 20.73
N LEU A 102 -0.89 -6.39 21.04
CA LEU A 102 -2.36 -6.29 20.94
C LEU A 102 -2.87 -6.67 19.54
N PHE A 103 -2.23 -6.13 18.49
CA PHE A 103 -2.54 -6.50 17.11
C PHE A 103 -1.72 -7.72 16.66
N ALA A 104 -2.26 -8.52 15.74
CA ALA A 104 -1.49 -9.56 15.07
C ALA A 104 -0.39 -8.96 14.17
N GLY A 105 0.73 -9.67 14.02
CA GLY A 105 1.88 -9.21 13.21
C GLY A 105 1.71 -9.32 11.69
N SER A 106 0.53 -9.72 11.21
CA SER A 106 0.18 -9.70 9.78
C SER A 106 -1.19 -9.07 9.61
N PHE A 107 -1.42 -8.42 8.48
CA PHE A 107 -2.69 -7.72 8.25
C PHE A 107 -3.86 -8.70 8.12
N ASN A 108 -3.60 -9.89 7.56
CA ASN A 108 -4.55 -10.99 7.60
C ASN A 108 -4.89 -11.45 9.03
N GLY A 109 -3.91 -11.43 9.94
CA GLY A 109 -4.13 -11.71 11.36
C GLY A 109 -5.02 -10.67 12.03
N ILE A 110 -4.83 -9.38 11.73
CA ILE A 110 -5.67 -8.28 12.23
C ILE A 110 -7.10 -8.44 11.73
N ARG A 111 -7.29 -8.75 10.44
CA ARG A 111 -8.61 -9.14 9.90
C ARG A 111 -9.26 -10.28 10.67
N GLY A 112 -8.46 -11.29 11.05
CA GLY A 112 -8.93 -12.39 11.88
C GLY A 112 -9.35 -11.95 13.29
N GLN A 113 -8.63 -11.00 13.90
CA GLN A 113 -9.01 -10.41 15.20
C GLN A 113 -10.31 -9.62 15.09
N ILE A 114 -10.48 -8.83 14.02
CA ILE A 114 -11.72 -8.09 13.74
C ILE A 114 -12.90 -9.04 13.57
N ALA A 115 -12.75 -10.08 12.76
CA ALA A 115 -13.81 -11.07 12.53
C ALA A 115 -14.24 -11.80 13.81
N LYS A 116 -13.34 -11.93 14.79
CA LYS A 116 -13.60 -12.52 16.11
C LYS A 116 -14.12 -11.51 17.14
N GLY A 117 -14.26 -10.23 16.79
CA GLY A 117 -14.65 -9.16 17.71
C GLY A 117 -13.56 -8.77 18.73
N ILE A 118 -12.31 -9.20 18.53
CA ILE A 118 -11.19 -8.87 19.43
C ILE A 118 -10.71 -7.42 19.21
N VAL A 119 -10.81 -6.93 17.98
CA VAL A 119 -10.45 -5.56 17.58
C VAL A 119 -11.67 -4.91 16.94
N ASN A 120 -12.05 -3.72 17.39
CA ASN A 120 -13.13 -2.94 16.81
C ASN A 120 -12.66 -2.26 15.51
N ALA A 121 -13.20 -2.66 14.35
CA ALA A 121 -12.74 -2.11 13.09
C ALA A 121 -13.02 -0.60 12.92
N ASP A 122 -14.16 -0.12 13.42
CA ASP A 122 -14.53 1.30 13.28
C ASP A 122 -13.63 2.20 14.11
N GLU A 123 -13.20 1.74 15.29
CA GLU A 123 -12.26 2.47 16.17
C GLU A 123 -10.91 2.70 15.48
N TRP A 124 -10.39 1.67 14.79
CA TRP A 124 -9.01 1.66 14.31
C TRP A 124 -8.85 2.02 12.84
N PHE A 125 -9.88 1.75 12.03
CA PHE A 125 -9.87 1.94 10.58
C PHE A 125 -10.93 2.96 10.12
N GLY A 126 -11.81 3.43 11.02
CA GLY A 126 -12.96 4.28 10.71
C GLY A 126 -14.05 3.54 9.90
N GLY A 127 -15.02 4.30 9.36
CA GLY A 127 -16.10 3.77 8.50
C GLY A 127 -15.64 3.10 7.18
N ALA A 128 -14.33 2.96 6.97
CA ALA A 128 -13.72 2.17 5.91
C ALA A 128 -13.39 0.72 6.34
N ALA A 129 -13.98 0.25 7.45
CA ALA A 129 -13.78 -1.06 8.08
C ALA A 129 -14.03 -2.31 7.20
N ASN A 130 -14.55 -2.15 5.97
CA ASN A 130 -14.73 -3.27 5.06
C ASN A 130 -13.39 -3.72 4.45
N LEU A 131 -12.63 -4.51 5.19
CA LEU A 131 -11.34 -5.08 4.76
C LEU A 131 -11.49 -6.27 3.78
N LYS A 132 -12.65 -6.46 3.14
CA LYS A 132 -12.87 -7.53 2.15
C LYS A 132 -11.95 -7.37 0.93
N TRP A 133 -11.61 -6.14 0.54
CA TRP A 133 -10.67 -5.86 -0.55
C TRP A 133 -9.31 -6.51 -0.29
N TYR A 134 -8.82 -6.51 0.96
CA TYR A 134 -7.51 -7.10 1.28
C TYR A 134 -7.51 -8.61 1.04
N ALA A 135 -8.65 -9.28 1.26
CA ALA A 135 -8.78 -10.71 0.95
C ALA A 135 -8.53 -10.98 -0.54
N ARG A 136 -9.10 -10.12 -1.41
CA ARG A 136 -8.95 -10.19 -2.86
C ARG A 136 -7.51 -9.90 -3.27
N VAL A 137 -6.91 -8.81 -2.76
CA VAL A 137 -5.52 -8.44 -3.06
C VAL A 137 -4.55 -9.54 -2.61
N ARG A 138 -4.69 -10.05 -1.39
CA ARG A 138 -3.82 -11.11 -0.86
C ARG A 138 -3.91 -12.38 -1.70
N GLU A 139 -5.12 -12.81 -2.04
CA GLU A 139 -5.25 -14.02 -2.85
C GLU A 139 -4.76 -13.80 -4.28
N LEU A 140 -5.08 -12.67 -4.89
CA LEU A 140 -4.60 -12.31 -6.22
C LEU A 140 -3.05 -12.27 -6.26
N ARG A 141 -2.41 -11.66 -5.28
CA ARG A 141 -0.94 -11.72 -5.08
C ARG A 141 -0.46 -13.16 -4.95
N THR A 142 -1.17 -13.99 -4.18
CA THR A 142 -0.84 -15.39 -4.00
C THR A 142 -0.88 -16.12 -5.35
N GLU A 143 -1.90 -15.89 -6.17
CA GLU A 143 -2.01 -16.49 -7.51
C GLU A 143 -0.86 -16.09 -8.44
N TRP A 144 -0.33 -14.87 -8.36
CA TRP A 144 0.88 -14.47 -9.11
C TRP A 144 2.14 -15.17 -8.61
N THR A 145 2.24 -15.46 -7.32
CA THR A 145 3.43 -16.13 -6.74
C THR A 145 3.40 -17.66 -6.83
N HIS A 146 2.25 -18.25 -7.10
CA HIS A 146 2.08 -19.69 -7.30
C HIS A 146 1.93 -19.99 -8.79
N HIS A 147 2.11 -21.25 -9.23
CA HIS A 147 2.04 -21.68 -10.64
C HIS A 147 0.66 -21.49 -11.33
N SER A 148 -0.20 -20.60 -10.85
CA SER A 148 -1.46 -20.28 -11.50
C SER A 148 -1.25 -19.47 -12.77
N THR A 149 -2.20 -19.56 -13.69
CA THR A 149 -2.16 -18.77 -14.92
C THR A 149 -2.89 -17.46 -14.67
N VAL A 150 -2.13 -16.36 -14.58
CA VAL A 150 -2.68 -15.00 -14.49
C VAL A 150 -2.27 -14.21 -15.73
N PHE A 151 -3.23 -13.63 -16.44
CA PHE A 151 -2.97 -12.83 -17.64
C PHE A 151 -4.02 -11.74 -17.82
N ILE A 152 -3.72 -10.76 -18.68
CA ILE A 152 -4.69 -9.74 -19.06
C ILE A 152 -5.53 -10.24 -20.24
N GLY A 153 -6.81 -10.46 -19.99
CA GLY A 153 -7.82 -10.78 -20.99
C GLY A 153 -8.24 -9.56 -21.80
N GLY A 154 -8.91 -9.81 -22.93
CA GLY A 154 -9.53 -8.76 -23.73
C GLY A 154 -10.56 -7.94 -22.93
N PRO A 155 -10.96 -6.78 -23.47
CA PRO A 155 -11.95 -5.94 -22.84
C PRO A 155 -13.26 -6.70 -22.60
N ASP A 156 -13.90 -6.43 -21.47
CA ASP A 156 -15.24 -6.93 -21.17
C ASP A 156 -16.31 -6.25 -22.03
N THR A 157 -17.59 -6.54 -21.76
CA THR A 157 -18.71 -5.91 -22.47
C THR A 157 -18.76 -4.38 -22.33
N CYS A 158 -18.01 -3.82 -21.38
CA CYS A 158 -17.90 -2.38 -21.11
C CYS A 158 -16.58 -1.78 -21.64
N GLY A 159 -15.76 -2.56 -22.36
CA GLY A 159 -14.49 -2.08 -22.91
C GLY A 159 -13.30 -2.18 -21.95
N GLU A 160 -13.45 -2.79 -20.77
CA GLU A 160 -12.44 -2.76 -19.71
C GLU A 160 -11.55 -4.00 -19.71
N PRO A 161 -10.20 -3.87 -19.72
CA PRO A 161 -9.30 -5.02 -19.60
C PRO A 161 -9.51 -5.78 -18.29
N GLN A 162 -9.47 -7.11 -18.38
CA GLN A 162 -9.70 -7.98 -17.23
C GLN A 162 -8.44 -8.72 -16.82
N ILE A 163 -8.18 -8.79 -15.51
CA ILE A 163 -7.23 -9.72 -14.92
C ILE A 163 -7.93 -11.08 -14.86
N VAL A 164 -7.46 -12.01 -15.70
CA VAL A 164 -7.97 -13.38 -15.75
C VAL A 164 -7.10 -14.25 -14.89
N VAL A 165 -7.71 -14.86 -13.88
CA VAL A 165 -7.04 -15.77 -12.96
C VAL A 165 -7.58 -17.18 -13.20
N LYS A 166 -6.71 -18.11 -13.58
CA LYS A 166 -6.99 -19.55 -13.57
C LYS A 166 -6.21 -20.18 -12.41
N PRO A 167 -6.84 -20.35 -11.24
CA PRO A 167 -6.15 -20.87 -10.07
C PRO A 167 -5.81 -22.35 -10.25
N LEU A 168 -4.54 -22.72 -10.01
CA LEU A 168 -4.06 -24.11 -10.05
C LEU A 168 -3.74 -24.69 -8.66
N ARG A 169 -3.90 -23.90 -7.58
CA ARG A 169 -3.72 -24.33 -6.17
C ARG A 169 -4.75 -25.39 -5.75
N ARG A 170 -4.67 -26.03 -4.60
CA ARG A 170 -5.72 -26.99 -4.16
C ARG A 170 -7.03 -26.25 -3.87
N GLN A 171 -8.18 -26.88 -4.09
CA GLN A 171 -9.49 -26.25 -3.86
C GLN A 171 -9.68 -25.77 -2.41
N SER A 172 -9.11 -26.48 -1.43
CA SER A 172 -9.07 -26.07 -0.03
C SER A 172 -8.37 -24.73 0.22
N ASP A 173 -7.47 -24.33 -0.66
CA ASP A 173 -6.63 -23.14 -0.50
C ASP A 173 -7.21 -21.93 -1.25
N ARG A 174 -8.24 -22.14 -2.08
CA ARG A 174 -8.90 -21.15 -2.93
C ARG A 174 -10.19 -20.65 -2.28
N VAL A 175 -10.06 -19.77 -1.30
CA VAL A 175 -11.21 -19.32 -0.49
C VAL A 175 -11.93 -18.14 -1.14
N VAL A 176 -11.21 -17.23 -1.79
CA VAL A 176 -11.79 -15.98 -2.32
C VAL A 176 -11.95 -16.03 -3.86
N LEU A 177 -11.16 -16.83 -4.56
CA LEU A 177 -11.14 -17.08 -6.01
C LEU A 177 -11.22 -18.61 -6.25
N PRO A 178 -12.39 -19.23 -5.99
CA PRO A 178 -12.53 -20.70 -6.01
C PRO A 178 -12.33 -21.32 -7.41
N GLU A 179 -12.69 -20.57 -8.44
CA GLU A 179 -12.66 -20.98 -9.84
C GLU A 179 -12.04 -19.89 -10.72
N ARG A 180 -12.17 -20.01 -12.04
CA ARG A 180 -11.73 -18.96 -12.98
C ARG A 180 -12.38 -17.64 -12.58
N ALA A 181 -11.54 -16.66 -12.26
CA ALA A 181 -12.01 -15.33 -11.89
C ALA A 181 -11.65 -14.31 -12.97
N LEU A 182 -12.56 -13.35 -13.17
CA LEU A 182 -12.40 -12.19 -14.02
C LEU A 182 -12.51 -10.97 -13.11
N LEU A 183 -11.41 -10.27 -12.91
CA LEU A 183 -11.35 -9.06 -12.08
C LEU A 183 -11.07 -7.88 -13.01
N ARG A 184 -11.71 -6.72 -12.80
CA ARG A 184 -11.37 -5.54 -13.60
C ARG A 184 -10.08 -4.94 -13.09
N VAL A 185 -9.26 -4.39 -13.98
CA VAL A 185 -8.07 -3.62 -13.57
C VAL A 185 -8.48 -2.44 -12.67
N GLN A 186 -9.63 -1.81 -12.96
CA GLN A 186 -10.21 -0.78 -12.10
C GLN A 186 -10.46 -1.24 -10.65
N ASP A 187 -10.90 -2.49 -10.43
CA ASP A 187 -11.15 -2.99 -9.07
C ASP A 187 -9.85 -3.00 -8.26
N LEU A 188 -8.72 -3.36 -8.88
CA LEU A 188 -7.40 -3.33 -8.23
C LEU A 188 -6.94 -1.90 -7.90
N LEU A 189 -7.19 -0.95 -8.79
CA LEU A 189 -6.93 0.48 -8.52
C LEU A 189 -7.76 0.97 -7.33
N ASP A 190 -9.05 0.64 -7.30
CA ASP A 190 -9.95 1.02 -6.20
C ASP A 190 -9.49 0.41 -4.87
N TRP A 191 -9.10 -0.87 -4.86
CA TRP A 191 -8.56 -1.54 -3.68
C TRP A 191 -7.26 -0.89 -3.21
N SER A 192 -6.37 -0.50 -4.11
CA SER A 192 -5.12 0.15 -3.75
C SER A 192 -5.33 1.55 -3.13
N ALA A 193 -6.29 2.33 -3.66
CA ALA A 193 -6.65 3.62 -3.10
C ALA A 193 -7.32 3.48 -1.73
N GLN A 194 -8.15 2.44 -1.54
CA GLN A 194 -8.70 2.09 -0.24
C GLN A 194 -7.60 1.68 0.75
N ALA A 195 -6.63 0.88 0.30
CA ALA A 195 -5.53 0.40 1.13
C ALA A 195 -4.71 1.55 1.71
N ILE A 196 -4.29 2.52 0.88
CA ILE A 196 -3.54 3.70 1.35
C ILE A 196 -4.32 4.39 2.46
N ARG A 197 -5.58 4.78 2.22
CA ARG A 197 -6.38 5.50 3.24
C ARG A 197 -6.56 4.73 4.54
N VAL A 198 -6.87 3.44 4.43
CA VAL A 198 -7.17 2.58 5.59
C VAL A 198 -5.92 2.32 6.42
N VAL A 199 -4.81 2.00 5.76
CA VAL A 199 -3.57 1.64 6.43
C VAL A 199 -2.92 2.90 7.03
N ASP A 200 -2.90 4.03 6.30
CA ASP A 200 -2.32 5.30 6.75
C ASP A 200 -3.00 5.77 8.05
N ARG A 201 -4.34 5.78 8.06
CA ARG A 201 -5.14 6.10 9.25
C ARG A 201 -4.85 5.15 10.42
N PHE A 202 -4.82 3.84 10.14
CA PHE A 202 -4.56 2.83 11.16
C PHE A 202 -3.18 3.03 11.81
N GLY A 203 -2.14 3.26 11.01
CA GLY A 203 -0.79 3.54 11.49
C GLY A 203 -0.73 4.79 12.36
N LEU A 204 -1.38 5.88 11.93
CA LEU A 204 -1.43 7.11 12.73
C LEU A 204 -2.16 6.89 14.05
N ALA A 205 -3.31 6.21 14.05
CA ALA A 205 -4.05 5.90 15.27
C ALA A 205 -3.22 5.06 16.28
N VAL A 206 -2.48 4.07 15.78
CA VAL A 206 -1.55 3.28 16.58
C VAL A 206 -0.43 4.15 17.17
N TYR A 207 0.17 5.02 16.36
CA TYR A 207 1.22 5.93 16.83
C TYR A 207 0.72 6.84 17.95
N LEU A 208 -0.42 7.50 17.72
CA LEU A 208 -1.05 8.40 18.69
C LEU A 208 -1.37 7.71 20.02
N ARG A 209 -1.86 6.47 19.98
CA ARG A 209 -2.28 5.77 21.20
C ARG A 209 -1.13 5.11 21.94
N TYR A 210 -0.15 4.56 21.22
CA TYR A 210 0.87 3.71 21.83
C TYR A 210 2.27 4.29 21.82
N VAL A 211 2.64 5.13 20.86
CA VAL A 211 4.02 5.65 20.76
C VAL A 211 4.11 7.03 21.39
N LEU A 212 3.26 7.96 20.94
CA LEU A 212 3.28 9.36 21.36
C LEU A 212 3.24 9.55 22.89
N PRO A 213 2.42 8.82 23.68
CA PRO A 213 2.37 9.00 25.13
C PRO A 213 3.64 8.55 25.87
N GLN A 214 4.55 7.84 25.18
CA GLN A 214 5.83 7.40 25.75
C GLN A 214 6.99 8.36 25.45
N LEU A 215 6.74 9.41 24.67
CA LEU A 215 7.70 10.47 24.38
C LEU A 215 7.72 11.49 25.50
N ASN A 216 8.90 11.96 25.88
CA ASN A 216 9.02 13.15 26.71
C ASN A 216 9.05 14.38 25.79
N LEU A 217 7.97 15.16 25.79
CA LEU A 217 7.79 16.25 24.83
C LEU A 217 8.83 17.38 24.98
N ASP A 218 9.46 17.47 26.15
CA ASP A 218 10.46 18.49 26.46
C ASP A 218 11.90 18.03 26.15
N ASP A 219 12.09 16.78 25.69
CA ASP A 219 13.40 16.31 25.24
C ASP A 219 13.83 17.06 23.98
N ALA A 220 15.13 17.38 23.91
CA ALA A 220 15.73 18.05 22.77
C ALA A 220 16.14 17.04 21.70
N ILE A 221 15.77 17.33 20.45
CA ILE A 221 16.20 16.57 19.26
C ILE A 221 16.89 17.51 18.27
N TRP A 222 17.77 16.93 17.45
CA TRP A 222 18.39 17.65 16.35
C TRP A 222 17.44 17.65 15.14
N ASP A 223 17.10 18.84 14.64
CA ASP A 223 16.31 19.05 13.43
C ASP A 223 17.13 19.85 12.41
N LEU A 224 16.73 19.77 11.14
CA LEU A 224 17.32 20.54 10.05
C LEU A 224 16.84 21.98 10.12
N VAL A 225 17.77 22.94 10.02
CA VAL A 225 17.42 24.34 9.79
C VAL A 225 16.97 24.48 8.33
N ARG A 226 15.81 25.09 8.11
CA ARG A 226 15.20 25.27 6.79
C ARG A 226 15.00 26.75 6.46
N ASP A 227 15.04 27.08 5.18
CA ASP A 227 14.68 28.41 4.68
C ASP A 227 13.15 28.63 4.66
N GLU A 228 12.72 29.81 4.20
CA GLU A 228 11.31 30.18 4.07
C GLU A 228 10.52 29.28 3.10
N GLN A 229 11.21 28.60 2.19
CA GLN A 229 10.66 27.66 1.23
C GLN A 229 10.70 26.21 1.72
N GLY A 230 11.28 25.95 2.90
CA GLY A 230 11.36 24.64 3.54
C GLY A 230 12.55 23.78 3.12
N PHE A 231 13.50 24.32 2.35
CA PHE A 231 14.73 23.61 1.98
C PHE A 231 15.78 23.67 3.09
N PRO A 232 16.56 22.59 3.30
CA PRO A 232 17.64 22.61 4.28
C PRO A 232 18.67 23.70 3.96
N LEU A 233 19.02 24.52 4.95
CA LEU A 233 20.09 25.51 4.81
C LEU A 233 21.45 24.82 4.81
N LEU A 234 22.31 25.27 3.91
CA LEU A 234 23.69 24.83 3.80
C LEU A 234 24.61 25.97 4.22
N GLU A 235 25.56 25.69 5.12
CA GLU A 235 26.70 26.56 5.42
C GLU A 235 27.95 25.71 5.24
N ASP A 236 28.96 26.22 4.52
CA ASP A 236 30.19 25.48 4.22
C ASP A 236 29.96 24.08 3.62
N ASN A 237 28.95 23.95 2.74
CA ASN A 237 28.50 22.68 2.14
C ASN A 237 28.03 21.62 3.15
N ARG A 238 27.67 22.02 4.38
CA ARG A 238 27.10 21.15 5.40
C ARG A 238 25.68 21.57 5.74
N VAL A 239 24.82 20.58 5.96
CA VAL A 239 23.44 20.82 6.38
C VAL A 239 23.45 21.37 7.80
N GLN A 240 22.81 22.52 7.97
CA GLN A 240 22.64 23.17 9.26
C GLN A 240 21.62 22.41 10.11
N THR A 241 21.95 22.20 11.38
CA THR A 241 21.08 21.56 12.36
C THR A 241 20.94 22.42 13.61
N SER A 242 19.76 22.38 14.21
CA SER A 242 19.46 23.08 15.46
C SER A 242 18.74 22.15 16.42
N GLN A 243 18.89 22.40 17.72
CA GLN A 243 18.09 21.71 18.72
C GLN A 243 16.68 22.31 18.77
N THR A 244 15.69 21.44 18.81
CA THR A 244 14.28 21.78 19.01
C THR A 244 13.69 20.79 20.02
N THR A 245 12.62 21.17 20.72
CA THR A 245 11.90 20.21 21.54
C THR A 245 11.11 19.23 20.66
N ILE A 246 10.87 18.02 21.16
CA ILE A 246 9.95 17.06 20.53
C ILE A 246 8.57 17.70 20.33
N ARG A 247 8.09 18.49 21.30
CA ARG A 247 6.84 19.25 21.20
C ARG A 247 6.78 20.13 19.96
N ASP A 248 7.75 21.03 19.80
CA ASP A 248 7.79 21.99 18.68
C ASP A 248 7.92 21.26 17.35
N TYR A 249 8.69 20.17 17.33
CA TYR A 249 8.86 19.34 16.13
C TYR A 249 7.55 18.67 15.70
N LEU A 250 6.79 18.10 16.65
CA LEU A 250 5.49 17.49 16.41
C LEU A 250 4.43 18.54 16.05
N TRP A 251 4.48 19.73 16.65
CA TRP A 251 3.59 20.84 16.30
C TRP A 251 3.72 21.24 14.83
N ARG A 252 4.95 21.28 14.28
CA ARG A 252 5.20 21.52 12.84
C ARG A 252 4.57 20.48 11.93
N ALA A 253 4.44 19.24 12.40
CA ALA A 253 3.71 18.17 11.69
C ALA A 253 2.18 18.23 11.89
N GLY A 254 1.67 19.18 12.67
CA GLY A 254 0.25 19.35 12.93
C GLY A 254 -0.31 18.32 13.91
N PHE A 255 0.49 17.92 14.91
CA PHE A 255 0.00 17.26 16.11
C PHE A 255 -0.37 18.31 17.18
N GLU A 256 -1.47 18.06 17.90
CA GLU A 256 -1.89 18.87 19.05
C GLU A 256 -1.37 18.18 20.32
N VAL A 257 -0.20 18.62 20.83
CA VAL A 257 0.58 17.97 21.92
C VAL A 257 1.09 18.91 22.99
#